data_AF-E9HTH3-F1
#
_entry.id   AF-E9HTH3-F1
#
_cell.length_a   1.000
_cell.length_b   1.000
_cell.length_c   1.000
_cell.angle_alpha   90.00
_cell.angle_beta   90.00
_cell.angle_gamma   90.00
#
_symmetry.space_group_name_H-M   'P 1'
#
loop_
_entity.id
_entity.type
_entity.pdbx_description
1 polymer ?
#
loop_
_entity_poly.entity_id
_entity_poly.type
_entity_poly.pdbx_seq_one_letter_code
_entity_poly.pdbx_strand_id
1 'polypeptide(L)' 'GISYAWWNDRNGNPQYFWSGSNSRVHVCQCGIEQTCFENDVRCNCDSNAKLQLVDQGMIFL' A
#
# COMPACT_ATOMS: atom_id res chain seq x y z
N GLY A 1 -7.33 13.11 2.46
CA GLY A 1 -7.62 12.44 1.18
C GLY A 1 -8.67 11.38 1.43
N ILE A 2 -9.57 11.16 0.48
CA ILE A 2 -10.53 10.05 0.54
C ILE A 2 -9.77 8.79 0.08
N SER A 3 -9.84 7.70 0.85
CA SER A 3 -9.27 6.41 0.44
C SER A 3 -10.20 5.75 -0.56
N TYR A 4 -9.80 5.69 -1.84
CA TYR A 4 -10.63 5.12 -2.91
C TYR A 4 -10.46 3.59 -3.08
N ALA A 5 -9.50 2.99 -2.38
CA ALA A 5 -9.24 1.55 -2.40
C ALA A 5 -8.99 1.01 -0.99
N TRP A 6 -9.51 -0.19 -0.73
CA TRP A 6 -9.31 -0.95 0.51
C TRP A 6 -9.41 -2.45 0.21
N TRP A 7 -8.89 -3.28 1.11
CA TRP A 7 -9.19 -4.71 1.17
C TRP A 7 -9.97 -5.01 2.45
N ASN A 8 -10.66 -6.14 2.50
CA ASN A 8 -11.39 -6.56 3.71
C ASN A 8 -10.61 -7.66 4.42
N ASP A 9 -10.45 -7.53 5.74
CA ASP A 9 -9.85 -8.58 6.56
C ASP A 9 -10.73 -9.83 6.64
N ARG A 10 -10.24 -10.87 7.32
CA ARG A 10 -10.96 -12.14 7.48
C ARG A 10 -12.32 -12.01 8.19
N ASN A 11 -12.55 -10.91 8.90
CA ASN A 11 -13.79 -10.60 9.60
C ASN A 11 -14.65 -9.61 8.79
N GLY A 12 -14.22 -9.21 7.60
CA GLY A 12 -14.92 -8.26 6.73
C GLY A 12 -14.65 -6.78 7.06
N ASN A 13 -13.71 -6.45 7.95
CA ASN A 13 -13.42 -5.05 8.25
C ASN A 13 -12.55 -4.44 7.13
N PRO A 14 -12.85 -3.21 6.67
CA PRO A 14 -12.05 -2.55 5.66
C PRO A 14 -10.68 -2.15 6.23
N GLN A 15 -9.64 -2.40 5.44
CA GLN A 15 -8.25 -2.10 5.73
C GLN A 15 -7.68 -1.27 4.58
N TYR A 16 -7.07 -0.14 4.94
CA TYR A 16 -6.61 0.88 3.97
C TYR A 16 -5.10 0.89 3.75
N PHE A 17 -4.40 0.01 4.45
CA PHE A 17 -2.97 -0.23 4.37
C PHE A 17 -2.70 -1.49 3.56
N TRP A 18 -1.53 -1.62 2.94
CA TRP A 18 -1.20 -2.80 2.12
C TRP A 18 -0.01 -3.60 2.63
N SER A 19 0.66 -3.13 3.70
CA SER A 19 1.69 -3.89 4.41
C SER A 19 2.01 -3.31 5.78
N GLY A 20 2.64 -4.11 6.65
CA GLY A 20 2.96 -3.74 8.03
C GLY A 20 1.81 -4.03 9.00
N SER A 21 1.75 -3.28 10.10
CA SER A 21 0.71 -3.38 11.14
C SER A 21 -0.15 -2.11 11.27
N ASN A 22 0.19 -1.05 10.53
CA ASN A 22 -0.46 0.25 10.71
C ASN A 22 -1.64 0.43 9.73
N SER A 23 -2.83 0.09 10.19
CA SER A 23 -4.06 0.19 9.40
C SER A 23 -4.56 1.60 9.10
N ARG A 24 -3.94 2.62 9.69
CA ARG A 24 -4.38 4.02 9.58
C ARG A 24 -3.75 4.78 8.42
N VAL A 25 -2.71 4.23 7.80
CA VAL A 25 -1.93 4.94 6.77
C VAL A 25 -2.00 4.17 5.46
N HIS A 26 -2.41 4.85 4.40
CA HIS A 26 -2.27 4.33 3.03
C HIS A 26 -0.79 4.34 2.64
N VAL A 27 -0.15 3.17 2.76
CA VAL A 27 1.25 2.92 2.41
C VAL A 27 1.44 1.45 2.07
N CYS A 28 2.35 1.17 1.13
CA CYS A 28 2.76 -0.17 0.73
C CYS A 28 4.17 -0.49 1.25
N GLN A 29 4.60 -1.75 1.15
CA GLN A 29 5.92 -2.17 1.67
C GLN A 29 7.06 -1.35 1.03
N CYS A 30 7.00 -1.04 -0.27
CA CYS A 30 8.03 -0.24 -0.92
C CYS A 30 8.15 1.17 -0.32
N GLY A 31 7.03 1.76 0.13
CA GLY A 31 7.01 3.09 0.73
C GLY A 31 7.59 3.08 2.15
N ILE A 32 7.48 1.96 2.87
CA ILE A 32 8.09 1.76 4.19
C ILE A 32 9.61 1.59 4.05
N GLU A 33 10.05 0.78 3.08
CA GLU A 33 11.46 0.47 2.85
C GLU A 33 12.20 1.53 2.01
N GLN A 34 11.47 2.50 1.45
CA GLN A 34 11.99 3.48 0.48
C GLN A 34 12.59 2.81 -0.76
N THR A 35 11.89 1.80 -1.28
CA THR A 35 12.27 1.00 -2.45
C THR A 35 11.26 1.09 -3.59
N CYS A 36 10.28 2.01 -3.52
CA CYS A 36 9.36 2.24 -4.62
C CYS A 36 10.10 2.68 -5.88
N PHE A 37 9.49 2.44 -7.05
CA PHE A 37 10.07 2.83 -8.34
C PHE A 37 10.32 4.35 -8.43
N GLU A 38 9.36 5.14 -7.94
CA GLU A 38 9.50 6.59 -7.72
C GLU A 38 9.67 6.83 -6.20
N ASN A 39 10.63 7.66 -5.80
CA ASN A 39 10.98 7.84 -4.38
C ASN A 39 9.97 8.70 -3.60
N ASP A 40 9.05 9.38 -4.28
CA ASP A 40 8.08 10.31 -3.70
C ASP A 40 6.65 9.75 -3.60
N VAL A 41 6.44 8.48 -4.00
CA VAL A 41 5.16 7.80 -3.89
C VAL A 41 5.08 6.87 -2.68
N ARG A 42 3.87 6.58 -2.20
CA ARG A 42 3.65 5.69 -1.04
C ARG A 42 3.45 4.22 -1.43
N CYS A 43 3.12 3.99 -2.69
CA CYS A 43 2.92 2.69 -3.31
C CYS A 43 3.35 2.79 -4.78
N ASN A 44 3.81 1.68 -5.36
CA ASN A 44 4.11 1.57 -6.78
C ASN A 44 2.87 1.80 -7.66
N CYS A 45 1.66 1.50 -7.17
CA CYS A 45 0.42 1.79 -7.88
C CYS A 45 0.06 3.28 -7.94
N ASP A 46 0.67 4.12 -7.09
CA ASP A 46 0.53 5.57 -7.13
C ASP A 46 1.48 6.21 -8.18
N SER A 47 2.41 5.43 -8.74
CA SER A 47 3.38 5.92 -9.73
C SER A 47 2.72 6.24 -11.08
N ASN A 48 3.27 7.22 -11.79
CA ASN A 48 2.89 7.53 -13.17
C ASN A 48 3.67 6.71 -14.21
N ALA A 49 4.37 5.65 -13.78
CA ALA A 49 5.10 4.75 -14.67
C ALA A 49 4.17 4.12 -15.73
N LYS A 50 4.67 4.02 -16.97
CA LYS A 50 3.94 3.35 -18.07
C LYS A 50 3.97 1.82 -17.99
N LEU A 51 4.74 1.29 -17.06
CA LEU A 51 4.90 -0.13 -16.79
C LEU A 51 3.93 -0.52 -15.68
N GLN A 52 3.39 -1.74 -15.72
CA GLN A 52 2.63 -2.26 -14.59
C GLN A 52 3.60 -2.53 -13.44
N LEU A 53 3.49 -1.73 -12.37
CA LEU A 53 4.26 -1.91 -11.16
C LEU A 53 3.44 -2.67 -10.12
N VAL A 54 4.14 -3.37 -9.24
CA VAL A 54 3.52 -4.24 -8.24
C VAL A 54 4.14 -3.95 -6.88
N ASP A 55 3.32 -4.00 -5.84
CA ASP A 55 3.76 -4.07 -4.45
C ASP A 55 3.47 -5.46 -3.89
N GLN A 56 4.37 -5.93 -3.03
CA GLN A 56 4.19 -7.14 -2.25
C GLN A 56 4.64 -6.86 -0.82
N GLY A 57 4.00 -7.48 0.16
CA GLY A 57 4.30 -7.22 1.56
C GLY A 57 3.62 -8.20 2.49
N MET A 58 4.01 -8.12 3.75
CA MET A 58 3.43 -8.89 4.84
C MET A 58 2.41 -8.03 5.59
N ILE A 59 1.30 -8.63 5.98
CA ILE A 59 0.33 -8.02 6.88
C ILE A 59 0.55 -8.63 8.26
N PHE A 60 0.92 -7.82 9.25
CA PHE A 60 1.00 -8.26 10.64
C PHE A 60 -0.37 -8.03 11.29
N LEU A 61 -0.95 -9.11 11.82
CA LEU A 61 -2.21 -9.11 12.58
C LEU A 61 -2.01 -8.52 13.98
#